data_AF-A0A9Q4BMQ1-F1
#
_entry.id   AF-A0A9Q4BMQ1-F1
#
_cell.length_a   1.000
_cell.length_b   1.000
_cell.length_c   1.000
_cell.angle_alpha   90.00
_cell.angle_beta   90.00
_cell.angle_gamma   90.00
#
_symmetry.space_group_name_H-M   'P 1'
#
loop_
_entity.id
_entity.type
_entity.pdbx_description
1 polymer ?
#
loop_
_entity_poly.entity_id
_entity_poly.type
_entity_poly.pdbx_seq_one_letter_code
_entity_poly.pdbx_strand_id
1 'polypeptide(L)' 'MEVLESNNPDFVIPTTGTIKDDTFYFIAASQLRSFEENGKIFPEEKLKDVLILKLNL' A
#
# COMPACT_ATOMS: atom_id res chain seq x y z
N MET A 1 -9.28 -4.13 20.92
CA MET A 1 -8.63 -4.04 19.60
C MET A 1 -9.60 -3.32 18.70
N GLU A 2 -9.21 -2.19 18.15
CA GLU A 2 -10.02 -1.38 17.24
C GLU A 2 -9.48 -1.56 15.82
N VAL A 3 -10.36 -1.73 14.84
CA VAL A 3 -9.99 -1.85 13.43
C VAL A 3 -10.04 -0.46 12.82
N LEU A 4 -8.88 0.09 12.46
CA LEU A 4 -8.78 1.44 11.89
C LEU A 4 -9.18 1.51 10.41
N GLU A 5 -8.93 0.45 9.65
CA GLU A 5 -9.31 0.33 8.23
C GLU A 5 -9.43 -1.14 7.82
N SER A 6 -10.35 -1.43 6.88
CA SER A 6 -10.51 -2.76 6.30
C SER A 6 -11.02 -2.69 4.86
N ASN A 7 -10.74 -3.72 4.06
CA ASN A 7 -11.22 -3.89 2.69
C ASN A 7 -10.80 -2.80 1.68
N ASN A 8 -9.68 -2.11 1.91
CA ASN A 8 -9.14 -1.19 0.90
C ASN A 8 -8.45 -2.01 -0.23
N PRO A 9 -8.91 -1.89 -1.49
CA PRO A 9 -8.42 -2.70 -2.60
C PRO A 9 -6.95 -2.45 -2.93
N ASP A 10 -6.40 -1.31 -2.53
CA ASP A 10 -5.00 -0.96 -2.74
C ASP A 10 -4.11 -1.36 -1.55
N PHE A 11 -4.69 -1.56 -0.37
CA PHE A 11 -4.00 -1.99 0.85
C PHE A 11 -4.19 -3.49 1.13
N VAL A 12 -3.82 -4.31 0.14
CA VAL A 12 -3.98 -5.77 0.21
C VAL A 12 -3.04 -6.41 1.23
N ILE A 13 -1.87 -5.81 1.44
CA ILE A 13 -0.82 -6.34 2.32
C ILE A 13 -0.42 -5.22 3.29
N PRO A 14 -0.40 -5.50 4.62
CA PRO A 14 0.08 -4.54 5.59
C PRO A 14 1.51 -4.10 5.29
N THR A 15 1.79 -2.81 5.49
CA THR A 15 3.15 -2.28 5.38
C THR A 15 3.38 -1.19 6.41
N THR A 16 4.60 -0.66 6.43
CA THR A 16 5.06 0.36 7.37
C THR A 16 4.32 1.68 7.16
N GLY A 17 4.10 2.37 8.27
CA GLY A 17 3.60 3.73 8.30
C GLY A 17 4.22 4.51 9.45
N THR A 18 3.91 5.81 9.52
CA THR A 18 4.32 6.71 10.60
C THR A 18 3.14 7.55 11.07
N ILE A 19 3.18 7.98 12.32
CA ILE A 19 2.20 8.91 12.88
C ILE A 19 2.80 10.30 12.93
N LYS A 20 2.03 11.31 12.55
CA LYS A 20 2.35 12.73 12.73
C LYS A 20 1.06 13.50 12.96
N ASP A 21 1.01 14.32 14.02
CA ASP A 21 -0.12 15.20 14.34
C ASP A 21 -1.48 14.46 14.29
N ASP A 22 -1.60 13.39 15.08
CA ASP A 22 -2.79 12.51 15.16
C ASP A 22 -3.26 11.91 13.83
N THR A 23 -2.39 11.92 12.81
CA THR A 23 -2.64 11.30 11.52
C THR A 23 -1.67 10.14 11.32
N PHE A 24 -2.19 8.95 11.07
CA PHE A 24 -1.41 7.80 10.65
C PHE A 24 -1.27 7.80 9.12
N TYR A 25 -0.05 7.87 8.62
CA TYR A 25 0.30 7.79 7.21
C TYR A 25 0.95 6.46 6.91
N PHE A 26 0.55 5.78 5.83
CA PHE A 26 1.10 4.49 5.45
C PHE A 26 1.08 4.31 3.94
N ILE A 27 2.00 3.50 3.43
CA ILE A 27 2.12 3.24 1.99
C ILE A 27 1.19 2.10 1.62
N ALA A 28 0.64 2.07 0.41
CA ALA A 28 0.01 0.87 -0.12
C ALA A 28 1.08 -0.09 -0.67
N ALA A 29 1.19 -1.33 -0.17
CA ALA A 29 2.10 -2.34 -0.71
C ALA A 29 1.56 -2.99 -2.00
N SER A 30 1.14 -2.16 -2.95
CA SER A 30 0.36 -2.57 -4.14
C SER A 30 1.19 -3.32 -5.19
N GLN A 31 2.52 -3.32 -5.07
CA GLN A 31 3.47 -3.81 -6.08
C GLN A 31 4.23 -5.09 -5.70
N LEU A 32 3.97 -5.69 -4.53
CA LEU A 32 4.77 -6.84 -4.02
C LEU A 32 4.80 -8.03 -5.00
N ARG A 33 3.78 -8.15 -5.86
CA ARG A 33 3.63 -9.25 -6.83
C ARG A 33 3.75 -8.81 -8.28
N SER A 34 4.31 -7.62 -8.54
CA SER A 34 4.40 -7.04 -9.88
C SER A 34 5.60 -7.58 -10.66
N PHE A 35 5.60 -8.88 -10.90
CA PHE A 35 6.64 -9.61 -11.65
C PHE A 35 6.00 -10.48 -12.75
N GLU A 36 6.61 -10.46 -13.93
CA GLU A 36 6.29 -11.40 -15.01
C GLU A 36 6.71 -12.83 -14.62
N GLU A 37 6.20 -13.84 -15.33
CA GLU A 37 6.51 -15.26 -15.05
C GLU A 37 8.01 -15.59 -15.13
N ASN A 38 8.77 -14.82 -15.89
CA ASN A 38 10.22 -14.95 -16.02
C ASN A 38 11.00 -14.24 -14.88
N GLY A 39 10.31 -13.72 -13.87
CA GLY A 39 10.91 -13.03 -12.72
C GLY A 39 11.34 -11.59 -12.97
N LYS A 40 11.10 -11.03 -14.17
CA LYS A 40 11.33 -9.60 -14.42
C LYS A 40 10.22 -8.77 -13.79
N ILE A 41 10.56 -7.58 -13.33
CA ILE A 41 9.57 -6.59 -12.89
C ILE A 41 8.65 -6.26 -14.07
N PHE A 42 7.37 -6.03 -13.79
CA PHE A 42 6.42 -5.56 -14.79
C PHE A 42 6.91 -4.28 -15.50
N PRO A 43 6.56 -4.10 -16.78
CA PRO A 43 6.81 -2.84 -17.47
C PRO A 43 5.99 -1.72 -16.83
N GLU A 44 6.45 -0.47 -16.98
CA GLU A 44 5.94 0.70 -16.28
C GLU A 44 4.44 0.89 -16.45
N GLU A 45 3.91 0.65 -17.66
CA GLU A 45 2.48 0.77 -17.97
C GLU A 45 1.57 -0.23 -17.23
N LYS A 46 2.14 -1.29 -16.64
CA LYS A 46 1.42 -2.26 -15.80
C LYS A 46 1.64 -2.01 -14.31
N LEU A 47 2.54 -1.10 -13.94
CA LEU A 47 2.78 -0.73 -12.56
C LEU A 47 1.63 0.17 -12.08
N LYS A 48 1.18 -0.06 -10.85
CA LYS A 48 0.24 0.83 -10.15
C LYS A 48 0.95 2.08 -9.65
N ASP A 49 0.19 3.16 -9.48
CA ASP A 49 0.67 4.38 -8.83
C ASP A 49 1.12 4.11 -7.39
N VAL A 50 2.07 4.91 -6.91
CA VAL A 50 2.46 4.93 -5.50
C VAL A 50 1.39 5.67 -4.72
N LEU A 51 0.73 4.96 -3.80
CA LEU A 51 -0.31 5.52 -2.94
C LEU A 51 0.19 5.64 -1.51
N ILE A 52 0.01 6.83 -0.94
CA ILE A 52 0.15 7.10 0.50
C ILE A 52 -1.25 7.31 1.04
N LEU A 53 -1.68 6.42 1.92
CA LEU A 53 -2.96 6.44 2.59
C LEU A 53 -2.82 7.11 3.96
N LYS A 54 -3.92 7.66 4.47
CA LYS A 54 -3.92 8.33 5.78
C LYS A 54 -5.23 8.13 6.54
N LEU A 55 -5.13 8.04 7.86
CA LEU A 55 -6.25 7.96 8.79
C LEU A 55 -6.05 8.95 9.92
N ASN A 56 -7.13 9.58 10.36
CA ASN A 56 -7.12 10.33 11.62
C ASN A 56 -7.29 9.35 12.78
N LEU A 57 -6.50 9.51 13.83
CA LEU A 57 -6.51 8.70 15.05
C LEU A 57 -7.39 9.31 16.14
#